data_AF-A0A1X7TSL9-F1
#
_entry.id   AF-A0A1X7TSL9-F1
#
_cell.length_a   1.000
_cell.length_b   1.000
_cell.length_c   1.000
_cell.angle_alpha   90.00
_cell.angle_beta   90.00
_cell.angle_gamma   90.00
#
_symmetry.space_group_name_H-M   'P 1'
#
loop_
_entity.id
_entity.type
_entity.pdbx_description
1 polymer ?
#
loop_
_entity_poly.entity_id
_entity_poly.type
_entity_poly.pdbx_seq_one_letter_code
_entity_poly.pdbx_strand_id
1 'polypeptide(L)'
;MKDYITKVIVPYIEKIRSQLPHRHVASPQPALVIFDIFKGQMCQSTIDLLMENNIHFVHVPPNCTDRLQPLDISVNKPCKDFMRNKFIEWYSLKVCEALENTQNPSPI
;
A
#
# COMPACT_ATOMS: atom_id res chain seq x y z
N MET A 1 -14.39 3.37 -5.62
CA MET A 1 -14.36 3.06 -4.17
C MET A 1 -15.44 2.07 -3.78
N LYS A 2 -16.73 2.33 -4.06
CA LYS A 2 -17.83 1.40 -3.75
C LYS A 2 -17.57 -0.03 -4.25
N ASP A 3 -17.29 -0.20 -5.54
CA ASP A 3 -16.96 -1.51 -6.13
C ASP A 3 -15.78 -2.21 -5.46
N TYR A 4 -14.76 -1.45 -5.05
CA TYR A 4 -13.62 -2.03 -4.36
C TYR A 4 -14.01 -2.54 -2.97
N ILE A 5 -14.85 -1.79 -2.25
CA ILE A 5 -15.33 -2.22 -0.94
C ILE A 5 -16.22 -3.46 -1.09
N THR A 6 -17.20 -3.43 -1.99
CA THR A 6 -18.18 -4.51 -2.13
C THR A 6 -17.60 -5.77 -2.75
N LYS A 7 -16.69 -5.65 -3.73
CA LYS A 7 -16.15 -6.81 -4.45
C LYS A 7 -14.86 -7.36 -3.85
N VAL A 8 -14.15 -6.59 -3.03
CA VAL A 8 -12.82 -6.99 -2.50
C VAL A 8 -12.79 -6.96 -0.99
N ILE A 9 -13.02 -5.80 -0.36
CA ILE A 9 -12.82 -5.64 1.09
C ILE A 9 -13.82 -6.46 1.90
N VAL A 10 -15.11 -6.34 1.60
CA VAL A 10 -16.18 -7.04 2.33
C VAL A 10 -16.01 -8.57 2.23
N PRO A 11 -15.88 -9.18 1.04
CA PRO A 11 -15.68 -10.64 0.94
C PRO A 11 -14.43 -11.13 1.67
N TYR A 12 -13.34 -10.35 1.64
CA TYR A 12 -12.13 -10.69 2.39
C TYR A 12 -12.37 -10.68 3.89
N ILE A 13 -13.02 -9.63 4.42
CA ILE A 13 -13.31 -9.51 5.86
C ILE A 13 -14.26 -10.62 6.32
N GLU A 14 -15.29 -10.94 5.53
CA GLU A 14 -16.22 -12.04 5.84
C GLU A 14 -15.49 -13.38 5.93
N LYS A 15 -14.58 -13.65 4.99
CA LYS A 15 -13.71 -14.83 5.02
C LYS A 15 -12.83 -14.86 6.28
N ILE A 16 -12.24 -13.74 6.68
CA ILE A 16 -11.41 -13.68 7.90
C ILE A 16 -12.28 -13.90 9.14
N ARG A 17 -13.46 -13.27 9.20
CA ARG A 17 -14.42 -13.44 10.31
C ARG A 17 -14.87 -14.90 10.44
N SER A 18 -15.14 -15.60 9.34
CA SER A 18 -15.55 -17.01 9.38
C SER A 18 -14.45 -17.96 9.88
N GLN A 19 -13.18 -17.53 9.80
CA GLN A 19 -12.03 -18.29 10.30
C GLN A 19 -11.75 -18.06 11.79
N LEU A 20 -12.41 -17.08 12.42
CA LEU A 20 -12.21 -16.80 13.84
C LEU A 20 -12.79 -17.93 14.72
N PRO A 21 -12.09 -18.33 15.79
CA PRO A 21 -12.55 -19.40 16.65
C PRO A 21 -13.80 -18.96 17.43
N HIS A 22 -14.93 -19.60 17.14
CA HIS A 22 -16.24 -19.25 17.70
C HIS A 22 -16.30 -19.41 19.23
N ARG A 23 -15.41 -20.23 19.81
CA ARG A 23 -15.27 -20.42 21.27
C ARG A 23 -14.74 -19.21 22.04
N HIS A 24 -14.09 -18.25 21.37
CA HIS A 24 -13.48 -17.08 22.02
C HIS A 24 -14.04 -15.75 21.50
N VAL A 25 -14.97 -15.80 20.56
CA VAL A 25 -15.50 -14.61 19.86
C VAL A 25 -17.02 -14.66 19.93
N ALA A 26 -17.59 -13.96 20.90
CA ALA A 26 -19.02 -13.97 21.19
C ALA A 26 -19.86 -13.13 20.20
N SER A 27 -19.23 -12.25 19.41
CA SER A 27 -19.91 -11.39 18.44
C SER A 27 -19.04 -11.14 17.20
N PRO A 28 -19.64 -10.80 16.04
CA PRO A 28 -18.90 -10.45 14.83
C PRO A 28 -17.90 -9.33 15.12
N GLN A 29 -16.61 -9.62 14.97
CA GLN A 29 -15.56 -8.64 15.29
C GLN A 29 -15.56 -7.50 14.26
N PRO A 30 -15.49 -6.24 14.71
CA PRO A 30 -15.32 -5.12 13.81
C PRO A 30 -13.96 -5.24 13.10
N ALA A 31 -13.93 -4.79 11.85
CA ALA A 31 -12.67 -4.62 11.13
C ALA A 31 -12.20 -3.17 11.23
N LEU A 32 -10.90 -2.94 11.07
CA LEU A 32 -10.31 -1.61 10.98
C LEU A 32 -9.60 -1.44 9.64
N VAL A 33 -9.96 -0.39 8.92
CA VAL A 33 -9.26 0.07 7.73
C VAL A 33 -8.46 1.32 8.06
N ILE A 34 -7.21 1.36 7.62
CA ILE A 34 -6.33 2.53 7.76
C ILE A 34 -6.09 3.06 6.35
N PHE A 35 -6.63 4.24 6.07
CA PHE A 35 -6.58 4.88 4.76
C PHE A 35 -5.66 6.08 4.74
N ASP A 36 -5.17 6.43 3.57
CA ASP A 36 -4.65 7.77 3.31
C ASP A 36 -5.80 8.77 3.18
N ILE A 37 -5.50 10.05 2.97
CA ILE A 37 -6.51 11.11 2.80
C ILE A 37 -6.97 11.26 1.35
N PHE A 38 -7.06 10.14 0.62
CA PHE A 38 -7.52 10.18 -0.75
C PHE A 38 -9.01 10.57 -0.81
N LYS A 39 -9.36 11.56 -1.64
CA LYS A 39 -10.72 12.13 -1.72
C LYS A 39 -11.82 11.07 -1.89
N GLY A 40 -11.57 10.04 -2.70
CA GLY A 40 -12.56 8.98 -2.94
C GLY A 40 -12.84 8.08 -1.74
N GLN A 41 -11.95 8.01 -0.75
CA GLN A 41 -12.14 7.26 0.50
C GLN A 41 -12.88 8.10 1.55
N MET A 42 -12.76 9.43 1.49
CA MET A 42 -13.40 10.36 2.42
C MET A 42 -14.88 10.67 2.07
N CYS A 43 -15.37 10.20 0.93
CA CYS A 43 -16.76 10.41 0.53
C CYS A 43 -17.73 9.78 1.55
N GLN A 44 -18.81 10.49 1.89
CA GLN A 44 -19.81 10.00 2.85
C GLN A 44 -20.36 8.63 2.45
N SER A 45 -20.70 8.43 1.17
CA SER A 45 -21.18 7.14 0.67
C SER A 45 -20.18 5.97 0.80
N THR A 46 -18.90 6.27 0.97
CA THR A 46 -17.87 5.27 1.28
C THR A 46 -17.82 5.00 2.77
N ILE A 47 -17.86 6.06 3.60
CA ILE A 47 -17.93 5.95 5.06
C ILE A 47 -19.16 5.14 5.49
N ASP A 48 -20.34 5.47 4.95
CA ASP A 48 -21.59 4.78 5.25
C ASP A 48 -21.48 3.28 4.93
N LEU A 49 -20.96 2.97 3.74
CA LEU A 49 -20.79 1.58 3.30
C LEU A 49 -19.82 0.79 4.19
N LEU A 50 -18.75 1.41 4.71
CA LEU A 50 -17.85 0.76 5.66
C LEU A 50 -18.56 0.49 6.99
N MET A 51 -19.28 1.49 7.51
CA MET A 51 -19.99 1.39 8.78
C MET A 51 -21.11 0.34 8.73
N GLU A 52 -21.88 0.28 7.63
CA GLU A 52 -22.90 -0.74 7.37
C GLU A 52 -22.33 -2.18 7.43
N ASN A 53 -21.04 -2.35 7.10
CA ASN A 53 -20.35 -3.65 7.11
C ASN A 53 -19.57 -3.92 8.41
N ASN A 54 -19.80 -3.11 9.46
CA ASN A 54 -19.08 -3.15 10.73
C ASN A 54 -17.56 -2.99 10.53
N ILE A 55 -17.17 -2.01 9.70
CA ILE A 55 -15.78 -1.65 9.40
C ILE A 55 -15.54 -0.23 9.90
N HIS A 56 -14.70 -0.09 10.91
CA HIS A 56 -14.18 1.19 11.36
C HIS A 56 -13.06 1.66 10.44
N PHE A 57 -12.84 2.97 10.40
CA PHE A 57 -11.81 3.57 9.55
C PHE A 57 -11.02 4.63 10.31
N VAL A 58 -9.75 4.76 9.96
CA VAL A 58 -8.86 5.84 10.40
C VAL A 58 -8.17 6.41 9.18
N HIS A 59 -8.24 7.73 9.03
CA HIS A 59 -7.46 8.44 8.01
C HIS A 59 -6.11 8.83 8.59
N VAL A 60 -5.05 8.46 7.87
CA VAL A 60 -3.69 8.89 8.17
C VAL A 60 -3.56 10.37 7.86
N PRO A 61 -3.05 11.21 8.78
CA PRO A 61 -2.88 12.63 8.53
C PRO A 61 -2.06 12.92 7.25
N PRO A 62 -2.29 14.09 6.61
CA PRO A 62 -1.50 14.51 5.46
C PRO A 62 0.01 14.38 5.72
N ASN A 63 0.75 13.91 4.73
CA ASN A 63 2.21 13.77 4.78
C ASN A 63 2.74 12.87 5.90
N CYS A 64 1.92 11.96 6.43
CA CYS A 64 2.33 11.02 7.47
C CYS A 64 2.27 9.55 7.03
N THR A 65 2.04 9.25 5.74
CA THR A 65 1.88 7.86 5.28
C THR A 65 3.15 7.03 5.44
N ASP A 66 4.31 7.65 5.22
CA ASP A 66 5.64 7.04 5.42
C ASP A 66 5.92 6.65 6.89
N ARG A 67 5.11 7.14 7.83
CA ARG A 67 5.27 6.93 9.28
C ARG A 67 4.11 6.19 9.92
N LEU A 68 2.89 6.36 9.42
CA LEU A 68 1.66 5.90 10.07
C LEU A 68 0.84 4.92 9.22
N GLN A 69 1.09 4.82 7.91
CA GLN A 69 0.37 3.87 7.06
C GLN A 69 1.13 2.52 7.02
N PRO A 70 0.56 1.43 7.57
CA PRO A 70 1.29 0.17 7.70
C PRO A 70 1.78 -0.39 6.36
N LEU A 71 0.95 -0.28 5.30
CA LEU A 71 1.32 -0.75 3.97
C LEU A 71 2.53 0.00 3.39
N ASP A 72 2.59 1.31 3.62
CA ASP A 72 3.70 2.12 3.10
C ASP A 72 5.02 1.79 3.80
N ILE A 73 4.97 1.58 5.12
CA ILE A 73 6.15 1.27 5.93
C ILE A 73 6.65 -0.15 5.68
N SER A 74 5.75 -1.12 5.74
CA SER A 74 6.12 -2.54 5.80
C SER A 74 6.26 -3.20 4.44
N VAL A 75 5.60 -2.69 3.40
CA VAL A 75 5.62 -3.29 2.06
C VAL A 75 6.17 -2.32 1.02
N ASN A 76 5.53 -1.16 0.84
CA ASN A 76 5.87 -0.30 -0.29
C ASN A 76 7.28 0.30 -0.16
N LYS A 77 7.70 0.71 1.03
CA LYS A 77 9.04 1.28 1.25
C LYS A 77 10.14 0.26 0.91
N PRO A 78 10.17 -0.95 1.48
CA PRO A 78 11.13 -1.98 1.08
C PRO A 78 11.13 -2.25 -0.43
N CYS A 79 9.96 -2.35 -1.07
CA CYS A 79 9.87 -2.54 -2.52
C CYS A 79 10.45 -1.36 -3.31
N LYS A 80 10.14 -0.12 -2.92
CA LYS A 80 10.67 1.10 -3.54
C LYS A 80 12.18 1.20 -3.37
N ASP A 81 12.70 0.84 -2.20
CA ASP A 81 14.13 0.88 -1.89
C ASP A 81 14.88 -0.16 -2.72
N PHE A 82 14.35 -1.38 -2.85
CA PHE A 82 14.90 -2.39 -3.74
C PHE A 82 14.99 -1.91 -5.18
N MET A 83 13.88 -1.36 -5.73
CA MET A 83 13.84 -0.85 -7.09
C MET A 83 14.82 0.31 -7.31
N ARG A 84 14.92 1.22 -6.32
CA ARG A 84 15.88 2.33 -6.36
C ARG A 84 17.32 1.82 -6.40
N ASN A 85 17.65 0.83 -5.57
CA ASN A 85 19.00 0.26 -5.56
C ASN A 85 19.35 -0.40 -6.89
N LYS A 86 18.42 -1.13 -7.49
CA LYS A 86 18.60 -1.74 -8.82
C LYS A 86 18.80 -0.69 -9.91
N PHE A 87 18.06 0.41 -9.84
CA PHE A 87 18.23 1.51 -10.77
C PHE A 87 19.60 2.19 -10.60
N ILE A 88 20.03 2.46 -9.36
CA ILE A 88 21.34 3.07 -9.08
C ILE A 88 22.47 2.18 -9.60
N GLU A 89 22.40 0.87 -9.35
CA GLU A 89 23.37 -0.12 -9.84
C GLU A 89 23.48 -0.05 -11.37
N TRP A 90 22.34 -0.15 -12.06
CA TRP A 90 22.29 -0.06 -13.52
C TRP A 90 22.83 1.28 -14.05
N TYR A 91 22.41 2.39 -13.47
CA TYR A 91 22.82 3.72 -13.93
C TYR A 91 24.31 3.96 -13.73
N SER A 92 24.86 3.50 -12.60
CA SER A 92 26.30 3.61 -12.32
C SER A 92 27.12 2.85 -13.36
N LEU A 93 26.70 1.64 -13.75
CA LEU A 93 27.35 0.88 -14.81
C LEU A 93 27.33 1.65 -16.15
N LYS A 94 26.19 2.24 -16.50
CA LYS A 94 26.06 3.03 -17.74
C LYS A 94 26.94 4.28 -17.76
N VAL A 95 27.10 4.93 -16.62
CA VAL A 95 28.02 6.07 -16.48
C VAL A 95 29.48 5.63 -16.64
N CYS A 96 29.89 4.51 -16.02
CA CYS A 96 31.23 3.97 -16.20
C CYS A 96 31.53 3.63 -17.67
N GLU A 97 30.61 2.92 -18.35
CA GLU A 97 30.72 2.61 -19.78
C GLU A 97 30.89 3.88 -20.63
N ALA A 98 30.11 4.94 -20.34
CA ALA A 98 30.21 6.20 -21.07
C ALA A 98 31.57 6.89 -20.87
N LEU A 99 32.09 6.89 -19.64
CA LEU A 99 33.38 7.51 -19.31
C LEU A 99 34.55 6.77 -19.98
N GLU A 100 34.54 5.44 -19.97
CA GLU A 100 35.56 4.61 -20.64
C GLU A 100 35.59 4.85 -22.15
N ASN A 101 34.42 4.93 -22.78
CA ASN A 101 34.29 5.21 -24.21
C ASN A 101 34.76 6.63 -24.57
N THR A 102 34.64 7.61 -23.67
CA THR A 102 35.21 8.95 -23.88
C THR A 102 36.72 9.03 -23.71
N GLN A 103 37.33 8.12 -22.93
CA GLN A 103 38.78 8.09 -22.73
C GLN A 103 39.54 7.29 -23.80
N ASN A 104 38.87 6.35 -24.48
CA ASN A 104 39.41 5.58 -25.61
C ASN A 104 38.58 5.81 -26.89
N PRO A 105 38.68 6.98 -27.55
CA PRO A 105 38.04 7.16 -28.85
C PRO A 105 38.60 6.12 -29.83
N SER A 106 37.71 5.38 -30.50
CA SER A 106 38.14 4.41 -31.52
C SER A 106 39.00 5.10 -32.59
N PRO A 107 40.07 4.47 -33.10
CA PRO A 107 40.89 5.06 -34.15
C PRO A 107 40.02 5.28 -35.40
N ILE A 108 40.10 6.48 -35.97
CA ILE A 108 39.48 6.85 -37.25
C ILE A 108 40.16 6.08 -38.38
#